data_AF-A0A2H0D356-F1
#
_entry.id   AF-A0A2H0D356-F1
#
_cell.length_a   1.000
_cell.length_b   1.000
_cell.length_c   1.000
_cell.angle_alpha   90.00
_cell.angle_beta   90.00
_cell.angle_gamma   90.00
#
_symmetry.space_group_name_H-M   'P 1'
#
loop_
_entity.id
_entity.type
_entity.pdbx_description
1 polymer ?
#
loop_
_entity_poly.entity_id
_entity_poly.type
_entity_poly.pdbx_seq_one_letter_code
_entity_poly.pdbx_strand_id
1 'polypeptide(L)'
;SFTVIVVTGISIDLFSDHFHRFFKKAKTARDSFRLEVIWTAVWISVGIGFAIPIYYALGETKTIEYVTAYALEKSLSVDNLIVFILIFTSLGISHVLQHRVLMWGIIGAIFMRIGFILAGVSLLESFHWMIYVLGAVLLFTSIRMIMKKEKEKLEIERSFSVRFLRKIIPLDISENHSSFIVKKQGKRYGTI
;
A
#
# COMPACT_ATOMS: atom_id res chain seq x y z
N SER A 1 10.05 -0.41 -37.98
CA SER A 1 9.13 -0.28 -39.14
C SER A 1 7.94 0.60 -38.78
N PHE A 2 7.61 1.56 -39.64
CA PHE A 2 6.56 2.59 -39.47
C PHE A 2 5.20 2.04 -39.00
N THR A 3 4.84 0.83 -39.43
CA THR A 3 3.63 0.11 -39.02
C THR A 3 3.56 -0.17 -37.51
N VAL A 4 4.69 -0.44 -36.86
CA VAL A 4 4.74 -0.72 -35.41
C VAL A 4 4.42 0.53 -34.60
N ILE A 5 4.87 1.70 -35.04
CA ILE A 5 4.63 2.99 -34.39
C ILE A 5 3.16 3.41 -34.55
N VAL A 6 2.58 3.16 -35.72
CA VAL A 6 1.16 3.48 -36.00
C VAL A 6 0.23 2.57 -35.19
N VAL A 7 0.52 1.27 -35.12
CA VAL A 7 -0.31 0.32 -34.35
C VAL A 7 -0.20 0.58 -32.85
N THR A 8 0.97 0.93 -32.33
CA THR A 8 1.13 1.31 -30.92
C THR A 8 0.44 2.63 -30.61
N GLY A 9 0.58 3.64 -31.48
CA GLY A 9 -0.12 4.92 -31.33
C GLY A 9 -1.64 4.77 -31.29
N ILE A 10 -2.22 4.04 -32.24
CA ILE A 10 -3.66 3.79 -32.30
C ILE A 10 -4.13 2.96 -31.10
N SER A 11 -3.34 1.97 -30.65
CA SER A 11 -3.67 1.16 -29.48
C SER A 11 -3.69 1.98 -28.18
N ILE A 12 -2.77 2.93 -28.04
CA ILE A 12 -2.70 3.84 -26.88
C ILE A 12 -3.87 4.82 -26.90
N ASP A 13 -4.21 5.39 -28.07
CA ASP A 13 -5.30 6.35 -28.21
C ASP A 13 -6.68 5.70 -28.00
N LEU A 14 -6.88 4.49 -28.54
CA LEU A 14 -8.14 3.76 -28.39
C LEU A 14 -8.33 3.24 -26.96
N PHE A 15 -7.23 2.85 -26.30
CA PHE A 15 -7.23 2.50 -24.88
C PHE A 15 -7.54 3.72 -24.01
N SER A 16 -6.93 4.88 -24.29
CA SER A 16 -7.15 6.13 -23.56
C SER A 16 -8.60 6.63 -23.63
N ASP A 17 -9.21 6.61 -24.82
CA ASP A 17 -10.59 7.10 -25.03
C ASP A 17 -11.65 6.13 -24.46
N HIS A 18 -11.42 4.82 -24.53
CA HIS A 18 -12.28 3.83 -23.86
C HIS A 18 -12.20 3.96 -22.34
N PHE A 19 -11.00 4.17 -21.81
CA PHE A 19 -10.74 4.36 -20.39
C PHE A 19 -11.47 5.62 -19.87
N HIS A 20 -11.36 6.77 -20.55
CA HIS A 20 -11.99 8.02 -20.11
C HIS A 20 -13.52 7.97 -20.04
N ARG A 21 -14.15 7.31 -21.02
CA ARG A 21 -15.62 7.14 -21.03
C ARG A 21 -16.10 6.17 -19.95
N PHE A 22 -15.26 5.20 -19.56
CA PHE A 22 -15.54 4.27 -18.49
C PHE A 22 -15.54 4.96 -17.10
N PHE A 23 -14.55 5.81 -16.81
CA PHE A 23 -14.46 6.54 -15.52
C PHE A 23 -15.63 7.50 -15.27
N LYS A 24 -16.19 8.11 -16.32
CA LYS A 24 -17.27 9.10 -16.19
C LYS A 24 -18.62 8.49 -15.80
N LYS A 25 -18.83 7.19 -16.07
CA LYS A 25 -20.11 6.49 -15.84
C LYS A 25 -20.22 5.83 -14.46
N ALA A 26 -19.09 5.63 -13.76
CA ALA A 26 -19.04 5.00 -12.43
C ALA A 26 -19.38 5.93 -11.25
N LYS A 27 -19.73 7.20 -11.53
CA LYS A 27 -20.03 8.22 -10.51
C LYS A 27 -21.52 8.26 -10.15
N THR A 28 -22.08 7.13 -9.70
CA THR A 28 -23.38 7.08 -9.02
C THR A 28 -23.25 6.20 -7.77
N ALA A 29 -23.43 6.82 -6.61
CA ALA A 29 -22.85 6.47 -5.31
C ALA A 29 -23.47 5.27 -4.56
N ARG A 30 -23.66 4.12 -5.23
CA ARG A 30 -24.02 2.87 -4.53
C ARG A 30 -23.35 1.61 -5.09
N ASP A 31 -22.85 1.66 -6.33
CA ASP A 31 -22.19 0.51 -6.99
C ASP A 31 -20.66 0.64 -7.11
N SER A 32 -20.06 1.76 -6.67
CA SER A 32 -18.62 2.04 -6.89
C SER A 32 -17.68 0.96 -6.33
N PHE A 33 -17.95 0.41 -5.13
CA PHE A 33 -17.08 -0.64 -4.55
C PHE A 33 -17.11 -1.94 -5.36
N ARG A 34 -18.29 -2.38 -5.81
CA ARG A 34 -18.41 -3.61 -6.63
C ARG A 34 -17.70 -3.41 -7.97
N LEU A 35 -17.84 -2.23 -8.56
CA LEU A 35 -17.13 -1.86 -9.77
C LEU A 35 -15.61 -1.88 -9.54
N GLU A 36 -15.09 -1.24 -8.48
CA GLU A 36 -13.66 -1.22 -8.15
C GLU A 36 -13.05 -2.62 -7.97
N VAL A 37 -13.77 -3.51 -7.30
CA VAL A 37 -13.35 -4.91 -7.15
C VAL A 37 -13.34 -5.64 -8.50
N ILE A 38 -14.39 -5.45 -9.32
CA ILE A 38 -14.45 -6.02 -10.67
C ILE A 38 -13.29 -5.51 -11.53
N TRP A 39 -13.00 -4.20 -11.50
CA TRP A 39 -11.89 -3.61 -12.23
C TRP A 39 -10.55 -4.19 -11.81
N THR A 40 -10.34 -4.34 -10.50
CA THR A 40 -9.14 -4.98 -9.97
C THR A 40 -9.03 -6.43 -10.44
N ALA A 41 -10.13 -7.19 -10.41
CA ALA A 41 -10.15 -8.57 -10.88
C ALA A 41 -9.89 -8.68 -12.38
N VAL A 42 -10.45 -7.79 -13.20
CA VAL A 42 -10.20 -7.70 -14.65
C VAL A 42 -8.71 -7.47 -14.91
N TRP A 43 -8.11 -6.47 -14.25
CA TRP A 43 -6.68 -6.18 -14.39
C TRP A 43 -5.79 -7.35 -13.95
N ILE A 44 -6.17 -8.03 -12.86
CA ILE A 44 -5.45 -9.22 -12.41
C ILE A 44 -5.53 -10.34 -13.45
N SER A 45 -6.73 -10.56 -14.00
CA SER A 45 -7.00 -11.60 -15.00
C SER A 45 -6.24 -11.33 -16.30
N VAL A 46 -6.15 -10.07 -16.73
CA VAL A 46 -5.35 -9.65 -17.89
C VAL A 46 -3.87 -9.94 -17.67
N GLY A 47 -3.33 -9.61 -16.49
CA GLY A 47 -1.94 -9.92 -16.13
C GLY A 47 -1.65 -11.43 -16.13
N ILE A 48 -2.54 -12.23 -15.53
CA ILE A 48 -2.40 -13.70 -15.56
C ILE A 48 -2.54 -14.24 -16.98
N GLY A 49 -3.49 -13.72 -17.76
CA GLY A 49 -3.71 -14.11 -19.16
C GLY A 49 -2.50 -13.83 -20.05
N PHE A 50 -1.67 -12.85 -19.70
CA PHE A 50 -0.42 -12.57 -20.41
C PHE A 50 0.63 -13.69 -20.26
N ALA A 51 0.48 -14.60 -19.29
CA ALA A 51 1.33 -15.79 -19.18
C ALA A 51 1.11 -16.77 -20.35
N ILE A 52 -0.08 -16.78 -20.96
CA ILE A 52 -0.42 -17.68 -22.08
C ILE A 52 0.46 -17.44 -23.31
N PRO A 53 0.56 -16.21 -23.87
CA PRO A 53 1.46 -15.96 -24.99
C PRO A 53 2.94 -16.13 -24.61
N ILE A 54 3.34 -15.88 -23.37
CA ILE A 54 4.70 -16.14 -22.88
C ILE A 54 5.01 -17.64 -22.95
N TYR A 55 4.06 -18.49 -22.54
CA TYR A 55 4.23 -19.94 -22.61
C TYR A 55 4.46 -20.44 -24.02
N TYR A 56 3.66 -19.98 -24.98
CA TYR A 56 3.82 -20.39 -26.37
C TYR A 56 5.05 -19.80 -27.07
N ALA A 57 5.49 -18.59 -26.69
CA ALA A 57 6.60 -17.91 -27.35
C ALA A 57 7.99 -18.14 -26.71
N LEU A 58 8.05 -18.27 -25.38
CA LEU A 58 9.27 -18.27 -24.59
C LEU A 58 9.45 -19.54 -23.73
N GLY A 59 8.45 -20.43 -23.73
CA GLY A 59 8.49 -21.71 -23.03
C GLY A 59 8.13 -21.64 -21.54
N GLU A 60 8.18 -22.81 -20.90
CA GLU A 60 7.72 -23.01 -19.52
C GLU A 60 8.53 -22.19 -18.51
N THR A 61 9.87 -22.23 -18.58
CA THR A 61 10.75 -21.55 -17.61
C THR A 61 10.48 -20.05 -17.53
N LYS A 62 10.34 -19.37 -18.67
CA LYS A 62 10.04 -17.93 -18.72
C LYS A 62 8.63 -17.59 -18.29
N THR A 63 7.70 -18.52 -18.46
CA THR A 63 6.33 -18.38 -17.96
C THR A 63 6.31 -18.44 -16.44
N ILE A 64 7.02 -19.40 -15.85
CA ILE A 64 7.13 -19.51 -14.39
C ILE A 64 7.81 -18.26 -13.81
N GLU A 65 8.93 -17.81 -14.40
CA GLU A 65 9.60 -16.57 -14.00
C GLU A 65 8.63 -15.37 -14.04
N TYR A 66 7.84 -15.23 -15.12
CA TYR A 66 6.84 -14.17 -15.25
C TYR A 66 5.75 -14.25 -14.17
N VAL A 67 5.12 -15.42 -14.02
CA VAL A 67 4.02 -15.61 -13.05
C VAL A 67 4.51 -15.41 -11.62
N THR A 68 5.70 -15.91 -11.29
CA THR A 68 6.34 -15.69 -9.99
C THR A 68 6.63 -14.22 -9.76
N ALA A 69 7.24 -13.51 -10.72
CA ALA A 69 7.52 -12.08 -10.59
C ALA A 69 6.23 -11.26 -10.43
N TYR A 70 5.20 -11.56 -11.22
CA TYR A 70 3.89 -10.92 -11.15
C TYR A 70 3.22 -11.14 -9.78
N ALA A 71 3.21 -12.38 -9.28
CA ALA A 71 2.65 -12.71 -7.97
C ALA A 71 3.41 -12.02 -6.83
N LEU A 72 4.74 -11.95 -6.91
CA LEU A 72 5.57 -11.25 -5.93
C LEU A 72 5.27 -9.75 -5.90
N GLU A 73 5.16 -9.10 -7.06
CA GLU A 73 4.85 -7.67 -7.15
C GLU A 73 3.47 -7.34 -6.53
N LYS A 74 2.46 -8.17 -6.82
CA LYS A 74 1.12 -8.01 -6.25
C LYS A 74 1.07 -8.28 -4.76
N SER A 75 1.72 -9.35 -4.29
CA SER A 75 1.76 -9.71 -2.87
C SER A 75 2.41 -8.61 -2.02
N LEU A 76 3.52 -8.05 -2.51
CA LEU A 76 4.26 -6.99 -1.83
C LEU A 76 3.47 -5.66 -1.78
N SER A 77 2.64 -5.40 -2.78
CA SER A 77 1.72 -4.25 -2.79
C SER A 77 0.58 -4.40 -1.77
N VAL A 78 0.01 -5.61 -1.65
CA VAL A 78 -1.06 -5.93 -0.68
C VAL A 78 -0.54 -5.94 0.75
N ASP A 79 0.65 -6.49 0.99
CA ASP A 79 1.31 -6.50 2.30
C ASP A 79 1.49 -5.07 2.84
N ASN A 80 2.02 -4.17 2.00
CA ASN A 80 2.16 -2.77 2.33
C ASN A 80 0.82 -2.11 2.70
N LEU A 81 -0.26 -2.38 1.95
CA LEU A 81 -1.60 -1.82 2.20
C LEU A 81 -2.17 -2.28 3.56
N ILE A 82 -2.01 -3.55 3.91
CA ILE A 82 -2.53 -4.10 5.17
C ILE A 82 -1.91 -3.39 6.37
N VAL A 83 -0.59 -3.19 6.35
CA VAL A 83 0.11 -2.47 7.43
C VAL A 83 -0.45 -1.06 7.59
N PHE A 84 -0.68 -0.33 6.49
CA PHE A 84 -1.26 1.01 6.56
C PHE A 84 -2.68 1.03 7.10
N ILE A 85 -3.54 0.09 6.67
CA ILE A 85 -4.91 -0.02 7.20
C ILE A 85 -4.90 -0.28 8.71
N LEU A 86 -4.03 -1.18 9.19
CA LEU A 86 -3.88 -1.47 10.62
C LEU A 86 -3.42 -0.24 11.41
N ILE A 87 -2.43 0.50 10.89
CA ILE A 87 -1.95 1.74 11.51
C ILE A 87 -3.06 2.78 11.56
N PHE A 88 -3.77 3.04 10.45
CA PHE A 88 -4.84 4.05 10.41
C PHE A 88 -6.01 3.68 11.32
N THR A 89 -6.38 2.39 11.37
CA THR A 89 -7.42 1.88 12.27
C THR A 89 -7.00 2.04 13.73
N SER A 90 -5.74 1.74 14.06
CA SER A 90 -5.19 1.92 15.42
C SER A 90 -5.09 3.38 15.84
N LEU A 91 -4.94 4.32 14.89
CA LEU A 91 -4.83 5.75 15.16
C LEU A 91 -6.17 6.50 15.05
N GLY A 92 -7.27 5.80 14.73
CA GLY A 92 -8.59 6.40 14.58
C GLY A 92 -8.70 7.40 13.41
N ILE A 93 -7.90 7.25 12.36
CA ILE A 93 -7.85 8.20 11.24
C ILE A 93 -9.08 8.02 10.33
N SER A 94 -9.87 9.09 10.20
CA SER A 94 -11.05 9.15 9.31
C SER A 94 -10.72 8.85 7.85
N HIS A 95 -11.59 8.09 7.16
CA HIS A 95 -11.40 7.62 5.79
C HIS A 95 -11.07 8.70 4.76
N VAL A 96 -11.55 9.93 4.97
CA VAL A 96 -11.30 11.06 4.05
C VAL A 96 -9.82 11.50 4.09
N LEU A 97 -9.15 11.36 5.24
CA LEU A 97 -7.75 11.73 5.42
C LEU A 97 -6.79 10.59 5.01
N GLN A 98 -7.27 9.34 4.95
CA GLN A 98 -6.44 8.18 4.66
C GLN A 98 -5.72 8.32 3.32
N HIS A 99 -6.37 8.79 2.26
CA HIS A 99 -5.71 8.94 0.95
C HIS A 99 -4.51 9.90 0.98
N ARG A 100 -4.64 11.04 1.67
CA ARG A 100 -3.56 12.03 1.79
C ARG A 100 -2.42 11.52 2.65
N VAL A 101 -2.72 10.92 3.80
CA VAL A 101 -1.72 10.37 4.71
C VAL A 101 -1.01 9.16 4.07
N LEU A 102 -1.75 8.33 3.35
CA LEU A 102 -1.22 7.18 2.62
C LEU A 102 -0.20 7.59 1.56
N MET A 103 -0.48 8.65 0.77
CA MET A 103 0.47 9.14 -0.23
C MET A 103 1.81 9.53 0.39
N TRP A 104 1.79 10.33 1.45
CA TRP A 104 3.01 10.70 2.19
C TRP A 104 3.69 9.50 2.86
N GLY A 105 2.89 8.58 3.41
CA GLY A 105 3.36 7.34 4.02
C GLY A 105 4.05 6.40 3.04
N ILE A 106 3.52 6.22 1.84
CA ILE A 106 4.12 5.40 0.77
C ILE A 106 5.46 6.00 0.35
N ILE A 107 5.50 7.32 0.11
CA ILE A 107 6.75 8.00 -0.27
C ILE A 107 7.82 7.79 0.82
N GLY A 108 7.47 8.04 2.08
CA GLY A 108 8.38 7.82 3.21
C GLY A 108 8.81 6.36 3.37
N ALA A 109 7.89 5.41 3.20
CA ALA A 109 8.17 3.99 3.28
C ALA A 109 9.09 3.51 2.14
N ILE A 110 8.94 4.03 0.92
CA ILE A 110 9.83 3.74 -0.20
C ILE A 110 11.25 4.20 0.11
N PHE A 111 11.42 5.43 0.62
CA PHE A 111 12.75 5.92 1.02
C PHE A 111 13.38 5.09 2.13
N MET A 112 12.61 4.76 3.17
CA MET A 112 13.08 3.88 4.25
C MET A 112 13.46 2.51 3.72
N ARG A 113 12.64 1.93 2.83
CA ARG A 113 12.90 0.64 2.20
C ARG A 113 14.19 0.66 1.39
N ILE A 114 14.40 1.67 0.56
CA ILE A 114 15.64 1.81 -0.22
C ILE A 114 16.83 1.92 0.74
N GLY A 115 16.74 2.76 1.79
CA GLY A 115 17.79 2.89 2.79
C GLY A 115 18.11 1.57 3.50
N PHE A 116 17.09 0.83 3.95
CA PHE A 116 17.26 -0.48 4.58
C PHE A 116 17.82 -1.54 3.65
N ILE A 117 17.45 -1.54 2.36
CA ILE A 117 18.01 -2.47 1.38
C ILE A 117 19.49 -2.16 1.16
N LEU A 118 19.85 -0.91 0.91
CA LEU A 118 21.23 -0.50 0.68
C LEU A 118 22.12 -0.77 1.90
N ALA A 119 21.66 -0.39 3.10
CA ALA A 119 22.39 -0.67 4.33
C ALA A 119 22.42 -2.16 4.68
N GLY A 120 21.31 -2.87 4.45
CA GLY A 120 21.13 -4.28 4.77
C GLY A 120 22.01 -5.18 3.91
N VAL A 121 22.11 -4.92 2.60
CA VAL A 121 22.98 -5.68 1.70
C VAL A 121 24.44 -5.61 2.16
N SER A 122 24.96 -4.42 2.45
CA SER A 122 26.34 -4.27 2.95
C SER A 122 26.57 -4.92 4.33
N LEU A 123 25.56 -4.91 5.19
CA LEU A 123 25.61 -5.59 6.50
C LEU A 123 25.62 -7.12 6.35
N LEU A 124 24.82 -7.67 5.44
CA LEU A 124 24.70 -9.09 5.19
C LEU A 124 25.96 -9.68 4.55
N GLU A 125 26.56 -8.97 3.59
CA GLU A 125 27.83 -9.37 2.98
C GLU A 125 28.97 -9.44 4.00
N SER A 126 28.98 -8.52 4.97
CA SER A 126 30.00 -8.46 6.02
C SER A 126 29.78 -9.50 7.13
N PHE A 127 28.52 -9.84 7.44
CA PHE A 127 28.17 -10.68 8.58
C PHE A 127 27.13 -11.75 8.20
N HIS A 128 27.59 -12.90 7.74
CA HIS A 128 26.73 -14.03 7.36
C HIS A 128 25.81 -14.52 8.51
N TRP A 129 26.24 -14.34 9.77
CA TRP A 129 25.42 -14.67 10.94
C TRP A 129 24.20 -13.75 11.12
N MET A 130 24.23 -12.54 10.53
CA MET A 130 23.16 -11.55 10.59
C MET A 130 21.86 -12.05 9.95
N ILE A 131 21.97 -12.96 8.96
CA ILE A 131 20.81 -13.61 8.32
C ILE A 131 19.96 -14.34 9.36
N TYR A 132 20.60 -15.07 10.28
CA TYR A 132 19.87 -15.81 11.33
C TYR A 132 19.21 -14.86 12.33
N VAL A 133 19.85 -13.74 12.67
CA VAL A 133 19.28 -12.73 13.57
C VAL A 133 18.06 -12.07 12.93
N LEU A 134 18.20 -11.57 11.71
CA LEU A 134 17.08 -10.95 10.97
C LEU A 134 15.94 -11.95 10.78
N GLY A 135 16.25 -13.20 10.41
CA GLY A 135 15.26 -14.26 10.32
C GLY A 135 14.54 -14.53 11.64
N ALA A 136 15.26 -14.59 12.76
CA ALA A 136 14.69 -14.78 14.09
C ALA A 136 13.81 -13.60 14.52
N VAL A 137 14.23 -12.37 14.24
CA VAL A 137 13.44 -11.15 14.51
C VAL A 137 12.15 -11.16 13.69
N LEU A 138 12.22 -11.50 12.40
CA LEU A 138 11.03 -11.59 11.54
C LEU A 138 10.05 -12.65 12.06
N LEU A 139 10.54 -13.87 12.34
CA LEU A 139 9.72 -14.94 12.92
C LEU A 139 9.06 -14.51 14.23
N PHE A 140 9.82 -13.89 15.13
CA PHE A 140 9.29 -13.37 16.40
C PHE A 140 8.19 -12.33 16.18
N THR A 141 8.40 -11.37 15.26
CA THR A 141 7.38 -10.35 14.95
C THR A 141 6.12 -10.94 14.33
N SER A 142 6.26 -11.87 13.38
CA SER A 142 5.13 -12.55 12.74
C SER A 142 4.29 -13.35 13.74
N ILE A 143 4.95 -14.13 14.61
CA ILE A 143 4.27 -14.88 15.68
C ILE A 143 3.55 -13.92 16.64
N ARG A 144 4.22 -12.84 17.06
CA ARG A 144 3.64 -11.84 17.96
C ARG A 144 2.42 -11.14 17.36
N MET A 145 2.42 -10.86 16.06
CA MET A 145 1.28 -10.26 15.37
C MET A 145 0.08 -11.20 15.33
N ILE A 146 0.29 -12.49 15.09
CA ILE A 146 -0.77 -13.50 15.10
C ILE A 146 -1.36 -13.66 16.51
N MET A 147 -0.49 -13.77 17.53
CA MET A 147 -0.91 -13.94 18.93
C MET A 147 -1.63 -12.71 19.52
N LYS A 148 -1.31 -11.49 19.04
CA LYS A 148 -1.98 -10.25 19.47
C LYS A 148 -3.38 -10.06 18.88
N LYS A 149 -3.79 -10.86 17.89
CA LYS A 149 -5.09 -10.72 17.24
C LYS A 149 -6.26 -11.19 18.12
N GLU A 150 -6.00 -12.01 19.15
CA GLU A 150 -7.03 -12.55 20.05
C GLU A 150 -7.14 -11.84 21.40
N LYS A 151 -6.12 -11.07 21.82
CA LYS A 151 -6.11 -10.37 23.10
C LYS A 151 -6.11 -8.85 22.89
N GLU A 152 -7.31 -8.29 23.05
CA GLU A 152 -7.60 -6.92 23.49
C GLU A 152 -7.50 -5.75 22.49
N LYS A 153 -8.69 -5.18 22.25
CA LYS A 153 -8.99 -3.75 22.06
C LYS A 153 -8.54 -2.83 23.22
N LEU A 154 -7.75 -3.28 24.20
CA LEU A 154 -7.57 -2.59 25.49
C LEU A 154 -6.15 -2.15 25.88
N GLU A 155 -5.07 -2.50 25.17
CA GLU A 155 -3.71 -2.07 25.58
C GLU A 155 -2.76 -1.62 24.45
N ILE A 156 -3.29 -1.06 23.35
CA ILE A 156 -2.42 -0.46 22.32
C ILE A 156 -1.80 0.87 22.81
N GLU A 157 -2.37 1.49 23.84
CA GLU A 157 -1.97 2.80 24.37
C GLU A 157 -0.58 2.87 25.03
N ARG A 158 0.09 1.74 25.31
CA ARG A 158 1.34 1.71 26.08
C ARG A 158 2.58 1.17 25.35
N SER A 159 2.49 0.83 24.06
CA SER A 159 3.66 0.32 23.33
C SER A 159 4.62 1.45 22.92
N PHE A 160 5.92 1.26 23.13
CA PHE A 160 7.03 2.17 22.76
C PHE A 160 6.88 2.83 21.37
N SER A 161 6.31 2.11 20.42
CA SER A 161 5.99 2.57 19.06
C SER A 161 5.02 3.77 19.03
N VAL A 162 4.02 3.82 19.91
CA VAL A 162 3.06 4.93 20.02
C VAL A 162 3.74 6.18 20.59
N ARG A 163 4.66 6.01 21.55
CA ARG A 163 5.46 7.13 22.11
C ARG A 163 6.39 7.76 21.08
N PHE A 164 7.00 6.95 20.22
CA PHE A 164 7.89 7.44 19.17
C PHE A 164 7.11 8.16 18.06
N LEU A 165 5.94 7.62 17.69
CA LEU A 165 5.06 8.25 16.70
C LEU A 165 4.47 9.58 17.22
N ARG A 166 4.10 9.66 18.51
CA ARG A 166 3.61 10.89 19.16
C ARG A 166 4.68 11.99 19.29
N LYS A 167 5.96 11.62 19.24
CA LYS A 167 7.09 12.57 19.24
C LYS A 167 7.35 13.17 17.86
N ILE A 168 6.98 12.45 16.79
CA ILE A 168 7.18 12.87 15.40
C ILE A 168 5.91 13.55 14.84
N ILE A 169 4.73 13.17 15.33
CA ILE A 169 3.44 13.73 14.91
C ILE A 169 2.69 14.24 16.15
N PRO A 170 2.53 15.57 16.34
CA PRO A 170 1.70 16.11 17.40
C PRO A 170 0.23 15.83 17.08
N LEU A 171 -0.28 14.70 17.57
CA LEU A 171 -1.71 14.37 17.55
C LEU A 171 -2.33 14.85 18.86
N ASP A 172 -3.07 15.94 18.79
CA ASP A 172 -3.90 16.46 19.88
C ASP A 172 -5.18 15.60 19.94
N ILE A 173 -5.15 14.56 20.76
CA ILE A 173 -6.34 13.76 21.09
C ILE A 173 -6.96 14.44 22.31
N SER A 174 -7.58 15.60 22.10
CA SER A 174 -8.59 16.06 23.05
C SER A 174 -9.89 15.37 22.66
N GLU A 175 -10.27 14.36 23.45
CA GLU A 175 -11.65 13.93 23.50
C GLU A 175 -12.54 15.16 23.67
N ASN A 176 -13.67 15.10 22.97
CA ASN A 176 -14.89 15.85 23.21
C ASN A 176 -15.18 17.04 22.25
N HIS A 177 -16.37 16.94 21.68
CA HIS A 177 -17.17 17.93 20.95
C HIS A 177 -16.98 18.12 19.44
N SER A 178 -17.92 17.48 18.74
CA SER A 178 -18.66 18.01 17.60
C SER A 178 -19.00 19.51 17.75
N SER A 179 -18.12 20.38 17.25
CA SER A 179 -18.49 21.69 16.70
C SER A 179 -17.31 22.30 15.97
N PHE A 180 -17.52 22.62 14.69
CA PHE A 180 -16.66 23.48 13.91
C PHE A 180 -16.48 24.82 14.64
N ILE A 181 -15.22 25.22 14.86
CA ILE A 181 -14.76 26.51 15.41
C ILE A 181 -14.78 26.58 16.95
N VAL A 182 -13.60 26.49 17.57
CA VAL A 182 -13.39 26.91 18.97
C VAL A 182 -12.33 28.02 19.00
N LYS A 183 -12.69 29.13 19.62
CA LYS A 183 -11.87 30.34 19.80
C LYS A 183 -11.16 30.23 21.16
N LYS A 184 -9.84 30.12 21.19
CA LYS A 184 -9.04 30.21 22.42
C LYS A 184 -8.00 31.32 22.30
N GLN A 185 -8.02 32.26 23.24
CA GLN A 185 -7.05 33.38 23.39
C GLN A 185 -6.88 34.29 22.15
N GLY A 186 -7.98 34.84 21.63
CA GLY A 186 -7.92 36.01 20.74
C GLY A 186 -7.38 35.79 19.32
N LYS A 187 -6.86 34.60 18.97
CA LYS A 187 -6.44 34.26 17.60
C LYS A 187 -7.31 33.15 17.02
N ARG A 188 -7.76 33.36 15.78
CA ARG A 188 -8.57 32.41 15.01
C ARG A 188 -7.63 31.39 14.37
N TYR A 189 -7.84 30.12 14.65
CA TYR A 189 -7.24 29.02 13.90
C TYR A 189 -8.32 28.46 12.98
N GLY A 190 -8.01 28.38 11.68
CA GLY A 190 -8.83 27.67 10.71
C GLY A 190 -8.45 26.19 10.75
N THR A 191 -9.44 25.31 10.83
CA THR A 191 -9.25 23.86 10.78
C THR A 191 -9.99 23.34 9.55
N ILE A 192 -9.37 22.39 8.84
CA ILE A 192 -9.99 21.57 7.77
C ILE A 192 -10.61 20.34 8.42
#